data_AF-A0A2V9JCP9-F1
#
_entry.id   AF-A0A2V9JCP9-F1
#
_cell.length_a   1.000
_cell.length_b   1.000
_cell.length_c   1.000
_cell.angle_alpha   90.00
_cell.angle_beta   90.00
_cell.angle_gamma   90.00
#
_symmetry.space_group_name_H-M   'P 1'
#
loop_
_entity.id
_entity.type
_entity.pdbx_description
1 polymer ?
#
loop_
_entity_poly.entity_id
_entity_poly.type
_entity_poly.pdbx_seq_one_letter_code
_entity_poly.pdbx_strand_id
1 'polypeptide(L)'
;MSGVVGGIPGGVTGGVVGGVPGGVVGGVLGGVPPPPPPPPPRPVKREPIRVGGNVQESKLIKKIEPVYPELAKRARVSGVVILQVTVDEEGNVSDVRTLRGHPLLDDAAIQAVKQWKYSPTLLNNEPVPVIATVTVIFNLR
;
A
#
# COMPACT_ATOMS: atom_id res chain seq x y z
N MET A 1 -36.19 -67.59 11.31
CA MET A 1 -34.79 -67.68 11.78
C MET A 1 -34.18 -66.32 11.51
N SER A 2 -34.10 -65.45 12.53
CA SER A 2 -32.87 -65.17 13.32
C SER A 2 -31.80 -64.48 12.46
N GLY A 3 -31.25 -63.30 12.73
CA GLY A 3 -31.36 -62.31 13.80
C GLY A 3 -30.42 -61.11 13.51
N VAL A 4 -30.64 -59.99 14.23
CA VAL A 4 -29.73 -58.89 14.69
C VAL A 4 -28.60 -58.32 13.79
N VAL A 5 -28.64 -57.02 13.43
CA VAL A 5 -28.03 -55.82 14.08
C VAL A 5 -26.48 -55.77 14.07
N GLY A 6 -25.93 -54.74 13.44
CA GLY A 6 -24.54 -54.29 13.56
C GLY A 6 -24.17 -53.27 12.48
N GLY A 7 -24.41 -51.97 12.74
CA GLY A 7 -23.98 -50.90 11.82
C GLY A 7 -22.50 -50.53 12.01
N ILE A 8 -21.91 -49.94 10.96
CA ILE A 8 -20.99 -48.81 11.10
C ILE A 8 -21.30 -47.77 10.00
N PRO A 9 -21.45 -46.48 10.34
CA PRO A 9 -21.70 -45.41 9.38
C PRO A 9 -20.39 -44.77 8.94
N GLY A 10 -20.27 -44.45 7.63
CA GLY A 10 -19.26 -43.50 7.14
C GLY A 10 -18.21 -44.08 6.20
N GLY A 11 -18.62 -44.42 4.97
CA GLY A 11 -17.70 -44.48 3.83
C GLY A 11 -17.91 -43.25 2.96
N VAL A 12 -16.97 -42.30 2.98
CA VAL A 12 -16.97 -41.17 2.05
C VAL A 12 -16.33 -41.61 0.73
N THR A 13 -17.10 -41.50 -0.35
CA THR A 13 -16.65 -41.67 -1.73
C THR A 13 -15.64 -40.59 -2.07
N GLY A 14 -14.40 -40.96 -2.33
CA GLY A 14 -13.37 -39.99 -2.69
C GLY A 14 -11.99 -40.60 -2.90
N GLY A 15 -11.88 -41.64 -3.72
CA GLY A 15 -10.58 -42.11 -4.20
C GLY A 15 -9.97 -41.09 -5.15
N VAL A 16 -8.78 -40.59 -4.83
CA VAL A 16 -7.90 -39.93 -5.80
C VAL A 16 -6.96 -41.00 -6.38
N VAL A 17 -7.04 -41.17 -7.70
CA VAL A 17 -6.15 -42.04 -8.48
C VAL A 17 -4.81 -41.32 -8.64
N GLY A 18 -3.73 -41.89 -8.12
CA GLY A 18 -2.38 -41.39 -8.38
C GLY A 18 -1.34 -41.77 -7.32
N GLY A 19 -1.09 -43.06 -7.10
CA GLY A 19 0.04 -43.53 -6.30
C GLY A 19 1.26 -43.78 -7.18
N VAL A 20 2.39 -43.12 -6.88
CA VAL A 20 3.72 -43.59 -7.28
C VAL A 20 4.15 -44.69 -6.28
N PRO A 21 4.52 -45.90 -6.72
CA PRO A 21 5.00 -46.96 -5.83
C PRO A 21 6.50 -46.77 -5.59
N GLY A 22 6.88 -46.44 -4.35
CA GLY A 22 8.27 -46.36 -3.92
C GLY A 22 8.35 -45.87 -2.48
N GLY A 23 8.51 -46.80 -1.53
CA GLY A 23 8.36 -46.51 -0.11
C GLY A 23 9.54 -45.81 0.55
N VAL A 24 9.29 -45.36 1.79
CA VAL A 24 10.13 -45.66 2.96
C VAL A 24 9.22 -45.71 4.19
N VAL A 25 9.32 -46.80 4.93
CA VAL A 25 8.82 -46.97 6.29
C VAL A 25 9.75 -46.14 7.19
N GLY A 26 9.24 -45.09 7.84
CA GLY A 26 10.05 -44.27 8.74
C GLY A 26 9.25 -43.10 9.30
N GLY A 27 8.93 -43.16 10.59
CA GLY A 27 7.99 -42.26 11.23
C GLY A 27 8.46 -40.82 11.41
N VAL A 28 7.49 -39.94 11.61
CA VAL A 28 7.55 -38.78 12.53
C VAL A 28 6.10 -38.38 12.84
N LEU A 29 5.74 -38.41 14.12
CA LEU A 29 4.58 -37.73 14.68
C LEU A 29 4.84 -36.22 14.54
N GLY A 30 4.34 -35.62 13.46
CA GLY A 30 4.45 -34.18 13.23
C GLY A 30 3.17 -33.67 12.61
N GLY A 31 2.22 -33.28 13.46
CA GLY A 31 1.03 -32.58 13.00
C GLY A 31 1.46 -31.32 12.27
N VAL A 32 1.18 -31.25 10.97
CA VAL A 32 1.23 -29.98 10.25
C VAL A 32 0.18 -29.07 10.89
N PRO A 33 0.56 -27.89 11.42
CA PRO A 33 -0.45 -26.92 11.82
C PRO A 33 -1.32 -26.62 10.58
N PRO A 34 -2.65 -26.48 10.73
CA PRO A 34 -3.50 -26.12 9.61
C PRO A 34 -2.95 -24.83 8.98
N PRO A 35 -2.96 -24.72 7.65
CA PRO A 35 -2.52 -23.50 6.98
C PRO A 35 -3.30 -22.32 7.55
N PRO A 36 -2.64 -21.17 7.79
CA PRO A 36 -3.33 -19.99 8.28
C PRO A 36 -4.46 -19.62 7.30
N PRO A 37 -5.60 -19.12 7.80
CA PRO A 37 -6.69 -18.69 6.95
C PRO A 37 -6.19 -17.66 5.93
N PRO A 38 -6.73 -17.66 4.70
CA PRO A 38 -6.35 -16.68 3.69
C PRO A 38 -6.55 -15.26 4.25
N PRO A 39 -5.64 -14.31 3.96
CA PRO A 39 -5.79 -12.94 4.41
C PRO A 39 -7.10 -12.35 3.87
N PRO A 40 -7.77 -11.48 4.64
CA PRO A 40 -9.01 -10.84 4.19
C PRO A 40 -8.77 -10.14 2.84
N PRO A 41 -9.77 -10.12 1.95
CA PRO A 41 -9.67 -9.41 0.68
C PRO A 41 -9.30 -7.96 0.95
N ARG A 42 -8.18 -7.52 0.37
CA ARG A 42 -7.70 -6.14 0.50
C ARG A 42 -8.79 -5.22 -0.05
N PRO A 43 -9.12 -4.10 0.62
CA PRO A 43 -10.06 -3.14 0.07
C PRO A 43 -9.57 -2.72 -1.31
N VAL A 44 -10.42 -2.88 -2.32
CA VAL A 44 -10.21 -2.43 -3.70
C VAL A 44 -9.92 -0.94 -3.66
N LYS A 45 -8.64 -0.60 -3.61
CA LYS A 45 -8.15 0.78 -3.63
C LYS A 45 -8.46 1.31 -5.03
N ARG A 46 -9.49 2.15 -5.15
CA ARG A 46 -9.83 2.87 -6.40
C ARG A 46 -8.54 3.46 -6.95
N GLU A 47 -8.13 3.01 -8.13
CA GLU A 47 -6.84 3.39 -8.70
C GLU A 47 -6.82 4.91 -8.90
N PRO A 48 -5.87 5.63 -8.30
CA PRO A 48 -5.79 7.07 -8.48
C PRO A 48 -5.51 7.38 -9.95
N ILE A 49 -6.42 8.13 -10.56
CA ILE A 49 -6.28 8.63 -11.92
C ILE A 49 -5.08 9.57 -11.92
N ARG A 50 -4.08 9.28 -12.77
CA ARG A 50 -2.97 10.19 -13.03
C ARG A 50 -3.55 11.38 -13.79
N VAL A 51 -3.63 12.50 -13.10
CA VAL A 51 -4.07 13.77 -13.64
C VAL A 51 -3.08 14.21 -14.72
N GLY A 52 -3.39 13.87 -15.96
CA GLY A 52 -2.63 14.20 -17.17
C GLY A 52 -3.59 14.69 -18.23
N GLY A 53 -3.98 15.96 -18.15
CA GLY A 53 -4.83 16.65 -19.14
C GLY A 53 -6.22 16.99 -18.60
N ASN A 54 -6.52 18.30 -18.53
CA ASN A 54 -7.82 18.91 -18.19
C ASN A 54 -8.48 18.42 -16.89
N VAL A 55 -7.69 18.24 -15.83
CA VAL A 55 -8.22 18.18 -14.46
C VAL A 55 -7.95 19.54 -13.86
N GLN A 56 -8.94 20.12 -13.15
CA GLN A 56 -8.68 21.29 -12.32
C GLN A 56 -7.56 20.92 -11.36
N GLU A 57 -6.35 21.46 -11.61
CA GLU A 57 -5.18 21.21 -10.79
C GLU A 57 -5.57 21.46 -9.35
N SER A 58 -5.45 20.42 -8.51
CA SER A 58 -5.74 20.50 -7.08
C SER A 58 -5.01 21.72 -6.53
N LYS A 59 -5.77 22.78 -6.23
CA LYS A 59 -5.19 24.06 -5.86
C LYS A 59 -4.61 23.88 -4.48
N LEU A 60 -3.34 24.17 -4.32
CA LEU A 60 -2.68 24.16 -3.02
C LEU A 60 -3.33 25.25 -2.16
N ILE A 61 -4.18 24.85 -1.22
CA ILE A 61 -4.89 25.75 -0.29
C ILE A 61 -3.89 26.23 0.76
N LYS A 62 -3.07 25.32 1.27
CA LYS A 62 -2.08 25.61 2.30
C LYS A 62 -0.75 24.99 1.94
N LYS A 63 0.24 25.86 1.75
CA LYS A 63 1.66 25.48 1.59
C LYS A 63 2.38 25.76 2.89
N ILE A 64 3.07 24.75 3.42
CA ILE A 64 3.99 24.90 4.53
C ILE A 64 5.40 24.72 4.00
N GLU A 65 6.27 25.68 4.25
CA GLU A 65 7.66 25.58 3.83
C GLU A 65 8.36 24.48 4.65
N PRO A 66 9.20 23.66 3.99
CA PRO A 66 9.91 22.60 4.69
C PRO A 66 10.92 23.16 5.67
N VAL A 67 10.93 22.61 6.87
CA VAL A 67 11.96 22.91 7.86
C VAL A 67 13.26 22.29 7.38
N TYR A 68 14.28 23.13 7.21
CA TYR A 68 15.58 22.70 6.71
C TYR A 68 16.34 21.92 7.80
N PRO A 69 16.70 20.64 7.58
CA PRO A 69 17.41 19.83 8.56
C PRO A 69 18.78 20.38 8.92
N GLU A 70 19.14 20.36 10.21
CA GLU A 70 20.46 20.81 10.69
C GLU A 70 21.62 20.06 10.02
N LEU A 71 21.45 18.75 9.80
CA LEU A 71 22.41 17.92 9.07
C LEU A 71 22.63 18.41 7.64
N ALA A 72 21.55 18.74 6.91
CA ALA A 72 21.63 19.27 5.56
C ALA A 72 22.26 20.68 5.55
N LYS A 73 21.97 21.53 6.55
CA LYS A 73 22.60 22.86 6.68
C LYS A 73 24.10 22.75 6.90
N ARG A 74 24.54 21.90 7.84
CA ARG A 74 25.96 21.67 8.14
C ARG A 74 26.70 21.10 6.93
N ALA A 75 26.06 20.22 6.18
CA ALA A 75 26.58 19.65 4.95
C ALA A 75 26.44 20.59 3.72
N ARG A 76 25.82 21.78 3.88
CA ARG A 76 25.53 22.76 2.82
C ARG A 76 24.78 22.16 1.62
N VAL A 77 23.85 21.25 1.88
CA VAL A 77 23.13 20.50 0.85
C VAL A 77 21.88 21.26 0.39
N SER A 78 22.00 22.00 -0.71
CA SER A 78 20.85 22.60 -1.40
C SER A 78 20.39 21.74 -2.58
N GLY A 79 19.16 21.92 -3.03
CA GLY A 79 18.67 21.21 -4.20
C GLY A 79 17.16 21.15 -4.31
N VAL A 80 16.70 20.37 -5.27
CA VAL A 80 15.29 20.18 -5.59
C VAL A 80 14.89 18.75 -5.24
N VAL A 81 13.81 18.61 -4.49
CA VAL A 81 13.19 17.32 -4.16
C VAL A 81 11.83 17.24 -4.87
N ILE A 82 11.68 16.24 -5.71
CA ILE A 82 10.45 15.92 -6.44
C ILE A 82 9.76 14.77 -5.71
N LEU A 83 8.55 15.03 -5.25
CA LEU A 83 7.71 14.05 -4.56
C LEU A 83 6.45 13.79 -5.37
N GLN A 84 6.02 12.54 -5.41
CA GLN A 84 4.69 12.16 -5.82
C GLN A 84 3.81 12.12 -4.57
N VAL A 85 2.68 12.80 -4.59
CA VAL A 85 1.72 12.83 -3.50
C VAL A 85 0.40 12.26 -3.97
N THR A 86 -0.27 11.51 -3.11
CA THR A 86 -1.65 11.08 -3.33
C THR A 86 -2.55 11.89 -2.40
N VAL A 87 -3.38 12.72 -2.99
CA VAL A 87 -4.37 13.54 -2.29
C VAL A 87 -5.68 12.75 -2.24
N ASP A 88 -6.30 12.69 -1.07
CA ASP A 88 -7.59 12.05 -0.88
C ASP A 88 -8.76 12.92 -1.39
N GLU A 89 -9.97 12.37 -1.29
CA GLU A 89 -11.24 13.00 -1.65
C GLU A 89 -11.53 14.28 -0.84
N GLU A 90 -10.91 14.45 0.34
CA GLU A 90 -11.07 15.61 1.22
C GLU A 90 -9.98 16.68 1.02
N GLY A 91 -8.99 16.41 0.16
CA GLY A 91 -7.88 17.31 -0.10
C GLY A 91 -6.71 17.17 0.88
N ASN A 92 -6.65 16.12 1.69
CA ASN A 92 -5.50 15.83 2.54
C ASN A 92 -4.51 14.89 1.83
N VAL A 93 -3.24 14.98 2.20
CA VAL A 93 -2.20 14.13 1.61
C VAL A 93 -2.20 12.77 2.32
N SER A 94 -2.66 11.73 1.63
CA SER A 94 -2.76 10.37 2.15
C SER A 94 -1.48 9.55 1.99
N ASP A 95 -0.71 9.81 0.92
CA ASP A 95 0.52 9.10 0.62
C ASP A 95 1.55 10.03 -0.02
N VAL A 96 2.83 9.84 0.29
CA VAL A 96 3.93 10.63 -0.25
C VAL A 96 5.08 9.69 -0.62
N ARG A 97 5.57 9.81 -1.85
CA ARG A 97 6.68 9.03 -2.36
C ARG A 97 7.72 9.95 -2.97
N THR A 98 8.98 9.80 -2.58
CA THR A 98 10.08 10.51 -3.22
C THR A 98 10.35 9.94 -4.61
N LEU A 99 10.31 10.78 -5.63
CA LEU A 99 10.70 10.42 -6.99
C LEU A 99 12.17 10.74 -7.24
N ARG A 100 12.61 11.90 -6.76
CA ARG A 100 13.99 12.37 -6.94
C ARG A 100 14.31 13.38 -5.84
N GLY A 101 15.53 13.34 -5.29
CA GLY A 101 15.90 14.26 -4.23
C GLY A 101 17.23 13.89 -3.62
N HIS A 102 17.64 14.66 -2.61
CA HIS A 102 18.79 14.33 -1.80
C HIS A 102 18.30 13.63 -0.51
N PRO A 103 18.86 12.49 -0.10
CA PRO A 103 18.38 11.72 1.06
C PRO A 103 18.25 12.53 2.36
N LEU A 104 19.16 13.49 2.58
CA LEU A 104 19.14 14.41 3.73
C LEU A 104 18.00 15.45 3.69
N LEU A 105 17.38 15.69 2.53
CA LEU A 105 16.29 16.64 2.32
C LEU A 105 14.93 15.93 2.19
N ASP A 106 14.93 14.65 1.80
CA ASP A 106 13.72 13.89 1.51
C ASP A 106 12.77 13.84 2.71
N ASP A 107 13.27 13.50 3.91
CA ASP A 107 12.42 13.40 5.10
C ASP A 107 11.76 14.76 5.44
N ALA A 108 12.53 15.84 5.43
CA ALA A 108 12.01 17.19 5.64
C ALA A 108 10.97 17.60 4.59
N ALA A 109 11.21 17.25 3.33
CA ALA A 109 10.28 17.51 2.25
C ALA A 109 8.96 16.76 2.47
N ILE A 110 9.04 15.47 2.84
CA ILE A 110 7.88 14.62 3.13
C ILE A 110 7.08 15.19 4.31
N GLN A 111 7.74 15.54 5.42
CA GLN A 111 7.08 16.08 6.61
C GLN A 111 6.35 17.39 6.32
N ALA A 112 6.95 18.26 5.50
CA ALA A 112 6.33 19.52 5.10
C ALA A 112 5.09 19.29 4.22
N VAL A 113 5.24 18.44 3.21
CA VAL A 113 4.19 18.15 2.23
C VAL A 113 3.02 17.40 2.85
N LYS A 114 3.25 16.55 3.86
CA LYS A 114 2.16 15.93 4.63
C LYS A 114 1.24 16.94 5.33
N GLN A 115 1.74 18.12 5.64
CA GLN A 115 0.95 19.18 6.27
C GLN A 115 0.26 20.09 5.25
N TRP A 116 0.51 19.88 3.96
CA TRP A 116 -0.14 20.64 2.90
C TRP A 116 -1.60 20.23 2.79
N LYS A 117 -2.42 21.20 2.40
CA LYS A 117 -3.84 20.96 2.13
C LYS A 117 -4.17 21.40 0.72
N TYR A 118 -4.88 20.55 0.02
CA TYR A 118 -5.31 20.72 -1.36
C TYR A 118 -6.83 20.90 -1.40
N SER A 119 -7.33 21.48 -2.48
CA SER A 119 -8.75 21.42 -2.76
C SER A 119 -9.14 20.01 -3.21
N PRO A 120 -10.25 19.45 -2.70
CA PRO A 120 -10.87 18.25 -3.26
C PRO A 120 -10.97 18.35 -4.78
N THR A 121 -10.51 17.32 -5.48
CA THR A 121 -10.71 17.24 -6.93
C THR A 121 -12.01 16.52 -7.18
N LEU A 122 -12.95 17.19 -7.84
CA LEU A 122 -14.24 16.61 -8.22
C LEU A 122 -14.17 16.12 -9.65
N LEU A 123 -14.53 14.85 -9.87
CA LEU A 123 -14.76 14.25 -11.18
C LEU A 123 -16.24 13.90 -11.25
N ASN A 124 -16.99 14.48 -12.19
CA ASN A 124 -18.45 14.26 -12.31
C ASN A 124 -19.25 14.59 -11.03
N ASN A 125 -18.90 15.65 -10.31
CA ASN A 125 -19.44 16.00 -8.97
C ASN A 125 -19.14 14.98 -7.85
N GLU A 126 -18.31 13.97 -8.10
CA GLU A 126 -17.82 13.06 -7.06
C GLU A 126 -16.38 13.40 -6.69
N PRO A 127 -16.04 13.46 -5.39
CA PRO A 127 -14.66 13.67 -5.00
C PRO A 127 -13.85 12.42 -5.31
N VAL A 128 -12.68 12.61 -5.93
CA VAL A 128 -11.81 11.50 -6.34
C VAL A 128 -10.40 11.71 -5.80
N PRO A 129 -9.71 10.62 -5.39
CA PRO A 129 -8.31 10.70 -5.03
C PRO A 129 -7.46 10.95 -6.26
N VAL A 130 -6.48 11.85 -6.14
CA VAL A 130 -5.61 12.24 -7.25
C VAL A 130 -4.14 12.07 -6.89
N ILE A 131 -3.36 11.64 -7.87
CA ILE A 131 -1.90 11.70 -7.78
C ILE A 131 -1.42 13.02 -8.37
N ALA A 132 -0.67 13.78 -7.58
CA ALA A 132 0.04 14.98 -8.02
C ALA A 132 1.55 14.81 -7.86
N THR A 133 2.33 15.54 -8.66
CA THR A 133 3.78 15.63 -8.49
C THR A 133 4.11 17.03 -7.99
N VAL A 134 4.86 17.11 -6.89
CA VAL A 134 5.25 18.37 -6.24
C VAL A 134 6.75 18.53 -6.24
N THR A 135 7.18 19.77 -6.39
CA THR A 135 8.59 20.15 -6.40
C THR A 135 8.87 21.04 -5.22
N VAL A 136 9.75 20.58 -4.33
CA VAL A 136 10.18 21.28 -3.13
C VAL A 136 11.61 21.76 -3.34
N ILE A 137 11.83 23.08 -3.23
CA ILE A 137 13.14 23.69 -3.47
C ILE A 137 13.75 24.05 -2.12
N PHE A 138 14.94 23.51 -1.84
CA PHE A 138 15.73 23.81 -0.66
C PHE A 138 16.87 24.75 -1.04
N ASN A 139 16.73 26.01 -0.64
CA ASN A 139 17.78 27.01 -0.77
C ASN A 139 18.43 27.23 0.58
N LEU A 140 19.76 27.14 0.62
CA LEU A 140 20.55 27.56 1.77
C LEU A 140 20.65 29.09 1.69
N ARG A 141 20.12 29.81 2.70
CA ARG A 141 20.31 31.26 2.85
C ARG A 141 21.50 31.55 3.75
#